data_AF-A0A1F8T9C6-F1
#
_entry.id   AF-A0A1F8T9C6-F1
#
_cell.length_a   1.000
_cell.length_b   1.000
_cell.length_c   1.000
_cell.angle_alpha   90.00
_cell.angle_beta   90.00
_cell.angle_gamma   90.00
#
_symmetry.space_group_name_H-M   'P 1'
#
loop_
_entity.id
_entity.type
_entity.pdbx_description
1 polymer ?
#
loop_
_entity_poly.entity_id
_entity_poly.type
_entity_poly.pdbx_seq_one_letter_code
_entity_poly.pdbx_strand_id
1 'polypeptide(L)'
;MDDEIVMVQSAAGMIEAEILRGLLESNAVQAWLSHEAAGTAYGIGVGPVGKVDIMVLKKDLDLARSVLDDYYAGRLEQDDKREGGEAN
;
A
#
# COMPACT_ATOMS: atom_id res chain seq x y z
N MET A 1 3.55 7.73 21.40
CA MET A 1 3.73 8.41 20.10
C MET A 1 2.98 7.55 19.11
N ASP A 2 1.69 7.82 19.02
CA ASP A 2 0.68 6.96 18.36
C ASP A 2 0.20 7.58 17.05
N ASP A 3 0.82 8.72 16.70
CA ASP A 3 0.62 9.53 15.50
C ASP A 3 1.74 9.30 14.47
N GLU A 4 2.67 8.37 14.73
CA GLU A 4 3.73 8.02 13.80
C GLU A 4 3.14 7.29 12.60
N ILE A 5 3.39 7.78 11.39
CA ILE A 5 2.98 7.13 10.14
C ILE A 5 4.05 6.11 9.76
N VAL A 6 3.63 4.88 9.50
CA VAL A 6 4.50 3.76 9.14
C VAL A 6 4.01 3.08 7.87
N MET A 7 4.94 2.59 7.05
CA MET A 7 4.62 1.82 5.85
C MET A 7 4.08 0.43 6.24
N VAL A 8 2.94 0.03 5.66
CA VAL A 8 2.40 -1.32 5.80
C VAL A 8 2.83 -2.23 4.66
N GLN A 9 2.71 -1.76 3.40
CA GLN A 9 3.16 -2.48 2.20
C GLN A 9 3.28 -1.55 0.99
N SER A 10 3.81 -2.07 -0.11
CA SER A 10 3.85 -1.39 -1.42
C SER A 10 2.97 -2.13 -2.43
N ALA A 11 2.13 -1.39 -3.15
CA ALA A 11 1.34 -1.88 -4.28
C ALA A 11 2.10 -1.73 -5.61
N ALA A 12 1.77 -2.55 -6.60
CA ALA A 12 2.40 -2.55 -7.93
C ALA A 12 1.91 -1.40 -8.84
N GLY A 13 0.87 -0.66 -8.43
CA GLY A 13 0.35 0.50 -9.15
C GLY A 13 -0.67 1.30 -8.35
N MET A 14 -1.04 2.47 -8.88
CA MET A 14 -1.98 3.41 -8.23
C MET A 14 -3.38 2.79 -8.05
N ILE A 15 -3.85 2.00 -9.03
CA ILE A 15 -5.18 1.37 -8.96
C ILE A 15 -5.25 0.39 -7.79
N GLU A 16 -4.26 -0.50 -7.67
CA GLU A 16 -4.18 -1.45 -6.56
C GLU A 16 -4.06 -0.69 -5.22
N ALA A 17 -3.23 0.34 -5.16
CA ALA A 17 -3.08 1.17 -3.96
C ALA A 17 -4.39 1.81 -3.49
N GLU A 18 -5.19 2.36 -4.42
CA GLU A 18 -6.50 2.95 -4.12
C GLU A 18 -7.52 1.90 -3.65
N ILE A 19 -7.51 0.70 -4.25
CA ILE A 19 -8.36 -0.42 -3.80
C ILE A 19 -8.04 -0.78 -2.35
N LEU A 20 -6.76 -0.95 -2.04
CA LEU A 20 -6.29 -1.32 -0.71
C LEU A 20 -6.54 -0.21 0.31
N ARG A 21 -6.35 1.05 -0.09
CA ARG A 21 -6.71 2.21 0.74
C ARG A 21 -8.20 2.20 1.06
N GLY A 22 -9.06 2.01 0.07
CA GLY A 22 -10.51 1.94 0.27
C GLY A 22 -10.92 0.79 1.21
N LEU A 23 -10.25 -0.36 1.10
CA LEU A 23 -10.44 -1.49 2.02
C LEU A 23 -10.05 -1.13 3.47
N LEU A 24 -8.90 -0.49 3.67
CA LEU A 24 -8.44 -0.06 4.99
C LEU A 24 -9.36 1.00 5.60
N GLU A 25 -9.70 2.05 4.83
CA GLU A 25 -10.58 3.13 5.29
C GLU A 25 -11.98 2.61 5.66
N SER A 26 -12.51 1.63 4.91
CA SER A 26 -13.79 0.97 5.22
C SER A 26 -13.76 0.18 6.53
N ASN A 27 -12.57 -0.22 6.99
CA ASN A 27 -12.34 -0.89 8.28
C ASN A 27 -11.88 0.10 9.37
N ALA A 28 -12.13 1.41 9.17
CA ALA A 28 -11.75 2.48 10.08
C ALA A 28 -10.22 2.63 10.29
N VAL A 29 -9.42 2.17 9.33
CA VAL A 29 -7.97 2.39 9.30
C VAL A 29 -7.65 3.52 8.33
N GLN A 30 -7.16 4.65 8.85
CA GLN A 30 -6.71 5.74 8.00
C GLN A 30 -5.43 5.32 7.27
N ALA A 31 -5.46 5.40 5.94
CA ALA A 31 -4.33 5.09 5.09
C ALA A 31 -3.91 6.30 4.24
N TRP A 32 -2.62 6.37 3.92
CA TRP A 32 -2.01 7.37 3.04
C TRP A 32 -1.19 6.68 1.96
N LEU A 33 -1.21 7.25 0.76
CA LEU A 33 -0.39 6.79 -0.35
C LEU A 33 0.85 7.67 -0.50
N SER A 34 2.01 7.10 -0.85
CA SER A 34 3.24 7.88 -1.04
C SER A 34 3.13 8.98 -2.10
N HIS A 35 2.28 8.79 -3.11
CA HIS A 35 2.01 9.80 -4.14
C HIS A 35 1.24 11.02 -3.61
N GLU A 36 0.40 10.85 -2.57
CA GLU A 36 -0.31 11.96 -1.90
C GLU A 36 0.53 12.59 -0.78
N ALA A 37 1.28 11.76 -0.04
CA ALA A 37 2.15 12.19 1.05
C ALA A 37 3.36 13.02 0.56
N ALA A 38 3.75 12.88 -0.70
CA ALA A 38 4.77 13.70 -1.36
C ALA A 38 4.48 15.22 -1.28
N GLY A 39 3.23 15.61 -1.05
CA GLY A 39 2.82 17.01 -0.93
C GLY A 39 2.83 17.61 0.47
N THR A 40 2.94 16.84 1.57
CA THR A 40 2.62 17.40 2.90
C THR A 40 3.62 17.12 4.03
N ALA A 41 4.25 15.96 4.16
CA ALA A 41 5.18 15.79 5.28
C ALA A 41 6.14 14.60 5.10
N TYR A 42 7.39 14.81 5.49
CA TYR A 42 8.48 13.84 5.56
C TYR A 42 8.98 13.33 4.22
N GLY A 43 10.01 14.01 3.70
CA GLY A 43 10.80 13.50 2.59
C GLY A 43 11.42 12.15 2.93
N ILE A 44 11.01 11.11 2.19
CA ILE A 44 11.78 9.97 1.70
C ILE A 44 10.80 9.14 0.84
N GLY A 45 11.25 8.72 -0.33
CA GLY A 45 10.60 7.63 -1.07
C GLY A 45 10.00 8.02 -2.41
N VAL A 46 10.83 8.43 -3.36
CA VAL A 46 10.63 7.93 -4.73
C VAL A 46 10.74 6.41 -4.65
N GLY A 47 9.60 5.75 -4.43
CA GLY A 47 9.48 4.32 -4.65
C GLY A 47 9.92 3.99 -6.09
N PRO A 48 10.37 2.76 -6.37
CA PRO A 48 10.70 2.35 -7.73
C PRO A 48 9.52 2.69 -8.64
N VAL A 49 9.81 3.33 -9.78
CA VAL A 49 8.81 3.79 -10.77
C VAL A 49 7.75 2.70 -10.97
N GLY A 50 6.50 3.02 -10.65
CA GLY A 50 5.37 2.09 -10.73
C GLY A 50 4.85 1.58 -9.39
N LYS A 51 5.64 1.62 -8.30
CA LYS A 51 5.16 1.17 -6.97
C LYS A 51 4.66 2.32 -6.12
N VAL A 52 3.58 2.07 -5.37
CA VAL A 52 2.96 3.04 -4.46
C VAL A 52 2.98 2.47 -3.05
N ASP A 53 3.53 3.23 -2.10
CA ASP A 53 3.59 2.79 -0.71
C ASP A 53 2.30 3.16 0.00
N ILE A 54 1.77 2.22 0.76
CA ILE A 54 0.60 2.38 1.62
C ILE A 54 1.11 2.52 3.05
N MET A 55 0.68 3.57 3.71
CA MET A 55 1.10 3.94 5.06
C MET A 55 -0.11 4.11 5.96
N VAL A 56 0.04 3.79 7.23
CA VAL A 56 -1.00 3.89 8.27
C VAL A 56 -0.40 4.45 9.55
N LEU A 57 -1.25 4.85 10.51
CA LEU A 57 -0.75 5.18 11.85
C LEU A 57 -0.21 3.92 12.52
N LYS A 58 0.88 4.07 13.27
CA LYS A 58 1.56 2.97 13.98
C LYS A 58 0.62 2.18 14.88
N LYS A 59 -0.34 2.87 15.52
CA LYS A 59 -1.37 2.25 16.36
C LYS A 59 -2.31 1.30 15.60
N ASP A 60 -2.48 1.52 14.30
CA ASP A 60 -3.40 0.78 13.44
C ASP A 60 -2.65 -0.23 12.56
N LEU A 61 -1.32 -0.34 12.69
CA LEU A 61 -0.48 -1.21 11.86
C LEU A 61 -0.90 -2.69 11.94
N ASP A 62 -1.16 -3.19 13.14
CA ASP A 62 -1.56 -4.59 13.33
C ASP A 62 -2.94 -4.88 12.73
N LEU A 63 -3.88 -3.94 12.88
CA LEU A 63 -5.20 -4.03 12.27
C LEU A 63 -5.11 -3.99 10.74
N ALA A 64 -4.33 -3.05 10.20
CA ALA A 64 -4.10 -2.91 8.76
C ALA A 64 -3.54 -4.21 8.17
N ARG A 65 -2.54 -4.81 8.85
CA ARG A 65 -1.95 -6.09 8.43
C ARG A 65 -2.97 -7.21 8.44
N SER A 66 -3.80 -7.32 9.48
CA SER A 66 -4.85 -8.34 9.54
C SER A 66 -5.85 -8.19 8.40
N VAL A 67 -6.31 -6.97 8.11
CA VAL A 67 -7.26 -6.70 7.02
C VAL A 67 -6.67 -7.05 5.65
N LEU A 68 -5.38 -6.73 5.43
CA LEU A 68 -4.67 -7.06 4.19
C LEU A 68 -4.42 -8.57 4.07
N ASP A 69 -4.05 -9.24 5.16
CA ASP A 69 -3.87 -10.69 5.20
C ASP A 69 -5.20 -11.41 4.88
N ASP A 70 -6.31 -10.98 5.47
CA ASP A 70 -7.67 -11.47 5.16
C ASP A 70 -8.11 -11.22 3.70
N TYR A 71 -7.51 -10.23 3.04
CA TYR A 71 -7.72 -9.94 1.62
C TYR A 71 -6.87 -10.87 0.74
N TYR A 72 -5.60 -11.09 1.08
CA TYR A 72 -4.66 -11.92 0.32
C TYR A 72 -4.79 -13.44 0.57
N ALA A 73 -5.23 -13.89 1.75
CA ALA A 73 -5.36 -15.30 2.13
C ALA A 73 -6.41 -16.10 1.34
N GLY A 74 -7.03 -15.51 0.30
CA GLY A 74 -7.79 -16.26 -0.70
C GLY A 74 -8.90 -15.51 -1.43
N ARG A 75 -8.75 -14.22 -1.78
CA ARG A 75 -9.81 -13.52 -2.54
C ARG A 75 -9.44 -12.85 -3.86
N LEU A 76 -8.19 -12.78 -4.29
CA LEU A 76 -7.85 -12.36 -5.66
C LEU A 76 -6.54 -13.03 -6.12
N GLU A 77 -6.67 -14.16 -6.83
CA GLU A 77 -5.64 -14.59 -7.77
C GLU A 77 -5.76 -13.75 -9.06
N GLN A 78 -4.61 -13.45 -9.69
CA GLN A 78 -4.36 -12.63 -10.92
C GLN A 78 -3.99 -11.18 -10.58
N ASP A 79 -2.91 -10.55 -11.04
CA ASP A 79 -1.98 -10.72 -12.16
C ASP A 79 -0.84 -9.71 -11.83
N ASP A 80 0.44 -10.03 -11.76
CA ASP A 80 1.33 -10.02 -12.92
C ASP A 80 2.66 -10.66 -12.50
N LYS A 81 2.75 -11.97 -12.73
CA LYS A 81 4.04 -12.64 -12.84
C LYS A 81 4.53 -12.37 -14.26
N ARG A 82 5.51 -11.49 -14.38
CA ARG A 82 6.61 -11.57 -15.37
C ARG A 82 6.17 -11.54 -16.84
N GLU A 83 6.37 -10.40 -17.48
CA GLU A 83 7.06 -10.40 -18.78
C GLU A 83 8.48 -9.85 -18.59
N GLY A 84 9.34 -10.75 -18.12
CA GLY A 84 10.78 -10.65 -18.34
C GLY A 84 11.03 -10.73 -19.84
N GLY A 85 11.83 -9.80 -20.36
CA GLY A 85 12.03 -9.64 -21.79
C GLY A 85 12.56 -10.87 -22.50
N GLU A 86 12.26 -10.92 -23.79
CA GLU A 86 13.09 -11.62 -24.75
C GLU A 86 13.48 -10.62 -25.84
N ALA A 87 14.77 -10.31 -25.83
CA ALA A 87 15.47 -9.78 -26.98
C ALA A 87 15.56 -10.87 -28.04
N ASN A 88 15.17 -10.56 -29.28
CA ASN A 88 15.96 -10.76 -30.53
C ASN A 88 15.13 -10.34 -31.74
#